data_AF-A0A524PS11-F1
#
_entry.id   AF-A0A524PS11-F1
#
_cell.length_a   1.000
_cell.length_b   1.000
_cell.length_c   1.000
_cell.angle_alpha   90.00
_cell.angle_beta   90.00
_cell.angle_gamma   90.00
#
_symmetry.space_group_name_H-M   'P 1'
#
loop_
_entity.id
_entity.type
_entity.pdbx_description
1 polymer ?
#
loop_
_entity_poly.entity_id
_entity_poly.type
_entity_poly.pdbx_seq_one_letter_code
_entity_poly.pdbx_strand_id
1 'polypeptide(L)' 'VPSPNVAEDHQTKNALSLSEKGAALQVADSEAPGILVSTLLQLAGDQGKMKMLAENISGYAITDADERIAKEVLKLTE' A
#
# COMPACT_ATOMS: atom_id res chain seq x y z
N VAL A 1 4.80 1.01 6.83
CA VAL A 1 5.86 0.24 7.52
C VAL A 1 5.49 -1.24 7.40
N PRO A 2 6.03 -1.97 6.42
CA PRO A 2 5.74 -3.40 6.28
C PRO A 2 6.49 -4.19 7.35
N SER A 3 5.78 -5.07 8.06
CA SER A 3 6.37 -6.00 9.02
C SER A 3 7.10 -7.13 8.28
N PRO A 4 8.37 -7.41 8.64
CA PRO A 4 9.14 -8.50 8.03
C PRO A 4 8.79 -9.89 8.61
N ASN A 5 7.97 -9.94 9.66
CA ASN A 5 7.74 -11.16 10.45
C ASN A 5 6.57 -12.03 9.96
N VAL A 6 5.93 -11.65 8.85
CA VAL A 6 4.88 -12.45 8.20
C VAL A 6 5.48 -13.42 7.18
N ALA A 7 4.79 -14.53 6.94
CA ALA A 7 5.20 -15.54 5.96
C ALA A 7 5.57 -14.90 4.60
N GLU A 8 6.61 -15.45 3.96
CA GLU A 8 7.12 -15.11 2.62
C GLU A 8 7.36 -13.61 2.31
N ASP A 9 7.56 -12.78 3.34
CA ASP A 9 7.78 -11.34 3.23
C ASP A 9 6.67 -10.62 2.42
N HIS A 10 5.44 -11.14 2.53
CA HIS A 10 4.30 -10.65 1.75
C HIS A 10 4.00 -9.16 2.01
N GLN A 11 4.24 -8.64 3.21
CA GLN A 11 4.00 -7.23 3.51
C GLN A 11 4.98 -6.31 2.77
N THR A 12 6.26 -6.69 2.63
CA THR A 12 7.23 -5.91 1.85
C THR A 12 6.86 -5.91 0.38
N LYS A 13 6.43 -7.04 -0.19
CA LYS A 13 5.94 -7.14 -1.57
C LYS A 13 4.72 -6.23 -1.80
N ASN A 14 3.77 -6.22 -0.87
CA ASN A 14 2.61 -5.34 -0.96
C ASN A 14 3.01 -3.86 -0.90
N ALA A 15 3.92 -3.49 0.00
CA ALA A 15 4.42 -2.12 0.10
C ALA A 15 5.15 -1.69 -1.18
N LEU A 16 6.02 -2.54 -1.74
CA LEU A 16 6.72 -2.32 -3.01
C LEU A 16 5.75 -2.12 -4.17
N SER A 17 4.69 -2.93 -4.24
CA SER A 17 3.70 -2.87 -5.32
C SER A 17 3.00 -1.50 -5.45
N LEU A 18 3.01 -0.70 -4.37
CA LEU A 18 2.45 0.65 -4.32
C LEU A 18 3.54 1.72 -4.36
N SER A 19 4.65 1.52 -3.65
CA SER A 19 5.74 2.51 -3.57
C SER A 19 6.49 2.67 -4.89
N GLU A 20 6.75 1.57 -5.62
CA GLU A 20 7.35 1.60 -6.97
C GLU A 20 6.46 2.32 -7.98
N LYS A 21 5.16 2.34 -7.74
CA LYS A 21 4.17 3.04 -8.57
C LYS A 21 3.92 4.48 -8.12
N GLY A 22 4.72 4.98 -7.17
CA GLY A 22 4.57 6.32 -6.62
C GLY A 22 3.23 6.53 -5.91
N ALA A 23 2.58 5.47 -5.43
CA ALA A 23 1.30 5.51 -4.71
C ALA A 23 1.47 5.42 -3.18
N ALA A 24 2.68 5.12 -2.71
CA ALA A 24 3.00 5.06 -1.28
C ALA A 24 4.46 5.45 -1.00
N LEU A 25 4.73 5.85 0.24
CA LEU A 25 6.09 5.89 0.78
C LEU A 25 6.30 4.68 1.68
N GLN A 26 7.43 4.01 1.50
CA GLN A 26 7.82 2.87 2.32
C GLN A 26 8.92 3.29 3.29
N VAL A 27 8.72 2.93 4.56
CA VAL A 27 9.73 2.99 5.62
C VAL A 27 9.83 1.57 6.16
N ALA A 28 11.02 0.98 6.14
CA ALA A 28 11.22 -0.37 6.66
C ALA A 28 10.97 -0.40 8.17
N ASP A 29 10.47 -1.52 8.69
CA ASP A 29 10.18 -1.67 10.13
C ASP A 29 11.40 -1.42 11.01
N SER A 30 12.57 -1.91 10.58
CA SER A 30 13.85 -1.71 11.25
C SER A 30 14.30 -0.24 11.31
N GLU A 31 13.87 0.59 10.36
CA GLU A 31 14.23 2.01 10.28
C GLU A 31 13.19 2.92 10.93
N ALA A 32 11.96 2.41 11.11
CA ALA A 32 10.83 3.18 11.59
C ALA A 32 11.09 3.95 12.90
N PRO A 33 11.78 3.39 13.92
CA PRO A 33 12.10 4.15 15.13
C PRO A 33 12.93 5.42 14.88
N GLY A 34 13.76 5.43 13.83
CA GLY A 34 14.66 6.54 13.51
C GLY A 34 14.08 7.57 12.55
N ILE A 35 13.29 7.14 11.55
CA ILE A 35 12.90 8.02 10.44
C ILE A 35 11.39 8.19 10.24
N LEU A 36 10.54 7.36 10.86
CA LEU A 36 9.11 7.36 10.53
C LEU A 36 8.46 8.72 10.80
N VAL A 37 8.71 9.30 11.97
CA VAL A 37 8.11 10.58 12.37
C VAL A 37 8.58 11.71 11.46
N SER A 38 9.87 11.77 11.14
CA SER A 38 10.42 12.82 10.27
C SER A 38 9.90 12.69 8.84
N THR A 39 9.83 11.48 8.28
CA THR A 39 9.22 11.21 6.96
C THR A 39 7.75 11.64 6.93
N LEU A 40 6.99 11.34 7.99
CA LEU A 40 5.57 11.71 8.06
C LEU A 40 5.37 13.22 8.14
N LEU A 41 6.14 13.93 8.96
CA LEU A 41 6.07 15.39 9.06
C LEU A 41 6.48 16.08 7.75
N GLN A 42 7.52 15.56 7.08
CA GLN A 42 7.91 16.06 5.76
C GLN A 42 6.79 15.87 4.73
N LEU A 43 6.15 14.70 4.69
CA LEU A 43 5.04 14.46 3.78
C LEU A 43 3.84 15.36 4.08
N ALA A 44 3.48 15.51 5.36
CA ALA A 44 2.38 16.38 5.77
C ALA A 44 2.60 17.86 5.38
N GLY A 45 3.86 18.31 5.32
CA GLY A 45 4.24 19.63 4.84
C GLY A 45 4.29 19.77 3.31
N ASP A 46 4.22 18.68 2.55
CA ASP A 46 4.34 18.65 1.10
C ASP A 46 3.01 18.27 0.43
N GLN A 47 2.18 19.29 0.22
CA GLN A 47 0.86 19.12 -0.42
C GLN A 47 0.97 18.57 -1.85
N GLY A 48 2.02 18.92 -2.59
CA GLY A 48 2.23 18.44 -3.95
C GLY A 48 2.47 16.94 -3.98
N LYS A 49 3.33 16.45 -3.08
CA LYS A 49 3.62 15.03 -2.93
C LYS A 49 2.41 14.26 -2.41
N MET A 50 1.68 14.78 -1.42
CA MET A 50 0.43 14.14 -0.97
C MET A 50 -0.58 13.99 -2.10
N LYS A 51 -0.78 15.04 -2.91
CA LYS A 51 -1.69 15.00 -4.06
C LYS A 51 -1.25 13.95 -5.08
N MET A 52 0.03 13.90 -5.43
CA MET A 52 0.58 12.89 -6.34
C MET A 52 0.33 11.46 -5.81
N LEU A 53 0.63 11.19 -4.54
CA LEU A 53 0.40 9.87 -3.94
C LEU A 53 -1.09 9.50 -3.97
N ALA A 54 -1.98 10.46 -3.66
CA ALA A 54 -3.43 10.26 -3.67
C ALA A 54 -3.99 9.98 -5.07
N GLU A 55 -3.52 10.72 -6.08
CA GLU A 55 -3.88 10.49 -7.48
C GLU A 55 -3.43 9.10 -7.94
N ASN A 56 -2.18 8.74 -7.65
CA ASN A 56 -1.63 7.44 -8.04
C ASN A 56 -2.35 6.27 -7.36
N ILE A 57 -2.60 6.34 -6.04
CA ILE A 57 -3.26 5.23 -5.32
C ILE A 57 -4.71 5.03 -5.79
N SER A 58 -5.41 6.11 -6.17
CA SER A 58 -6.79 6.03 -6.64
C SER A 58 -6.94 5.17 -7.91
N GLY A 59 -5.92 5.16 -8.77
CA GLY A 59 -5.90 4.34 -9.99
C GLY A 59 -5.81 2.83 -9.76
N TYR A 60 -5.50 2.39 -8.53
CA TYR A 60 -5.41 0.97 -8.17
C TYR A 60 -6.64 0.46 -7.41
N ALA A 61 -7.68 1.28 -7.25
CA ALA A 61 -8.90 0.86 -6.59
C ALA A 61 -9.63 -0.23 -7.40
N ILE A 62 -10.04 -1.30 -6.72
CA ILE A 62 -10.93 -2.33 -7.26
C ILE A 62 -12.27 -2.20 -6.51
N THR A 63 -13.22 -1.47 -7.10
CA THR A 63 -14.48 -1.09 -6.44
C THR A 63 -15.53 -2.20 -6.42
N ASP A 64 -15.31 -3.28 -7.15
CA ASP A 64 -16.18 -4.45 -7.34
C ASP A 64 -15.52 -5.75 -6.88
N ALA A 65 -14.50 -5.66 -6.01
CA ALA A 65 -13.71 -6.82 -5.58
C ALA A 65 -14.57 -7.90 -4.90
N ASP A 66 -15.52 -7.48 -4.07
CA ASP A 66 -16.50 -8.33 -3.40
C ASP A 66 -17.39 -9.09 -4.40
N GLU A 67 -17.92 -8.40 -5.40
CA GLU A 67 -18.74 -9.01 -6.45
C GLU A 67 -17.94 -10.02 -7.29
N ARG A 68 -16.70 -9.68 -7.66
CA ARG A 68 -15.80 -10.59 -8.38
C ARG A 68 -15.53 -11.86 -7.59
N ILE A 69 -15.19 -11.72 -6.31
CA ILE A 69 -14.95 -12.88 -5.43
C ILE A 69 -16.20 -13.73 -5.30
N ALA A 70 -17.37 -13.11 -5.05
CA ALA A 70 -18.63 -13.84 -4.94
C ALA A 70 -18.95 -14.64 -6.21
N LYS A 71 -18.75 -14.05 -7.40
CA LYS A 71 -18.92 -14.74 -8.68
C LYS A 71 -17.97 -15.94 -8.81
N GLU A 72 -16.70 -15.80 -8.45
CA GLU A 72 -15.76 -16.93 -8.50
C GLU A 72 -16.13 -18.05 -7.52
N VAL A 73 -16.60 -17.72 -6.31
CA VAL A 73 -17.06 -18.72 -5.34
C VAL A 73 -18.28 -19.48 -5.85
N LEU A 74 -19.26 -18.79 -6.44
CA LEU A 74 -20.46 -19.43 -6.98
C LEU A 74 -20.15 -20.42 -8.13
N LYS A 75 -19.19 -20.09 -9.00
CA LYS A 75 -18.74 -21.01 -10.07
C LYS A 75 -18.17 -22.33 -9.55
N LEU A 76 -17.64 -22.36 -8.32
CA LEU A 76 -17.11 -23.59 -7.72
C LEU A 76 -18.22 -24.50 -7.16
N THR A 77 -19.47 -24.02 -7.14
CA THR A 77 -20.63 -24.76 -6.62
C THR A 77 -21.55 -25.33 -7.70
N GLU A 78 -21.29 -24.99 -8.97
CA GLU A 78 -21.93 -25.58 -10.17
C GLU A 78 -21.09 -26.73 -10.73
#